data_AF-A0A6N0KED7-F1
#
_entry.id   AF-A0A6N0KED7-F1
#
_cell.length_a   1.000
_cell.length_b   1.000
_cell.length_c   1.000
_cell.angle_alpha   90.00
_cell.angle_beta   90.00
_cell.angle_gamma   90.00
#
_symmetry.space_group_name_H-M   'P 1'
#
loop_
_entity.id
_entity.type
_entity.pdbx_description
1 polymer ?
#
loop_
_entity_poly.entity_id
_entity_poly.type
_entity_poly.pdbx_seq_one_letter_code
_entity_poly.pdbx_strand_id
1 'polypeptide(L)'
;MTTHLITLVIKQPSDAQARQLMYQGLLDLISRYGGEVASKALEDESTLCELLEQMLPDHEVEQARKQVLELHAKGRRPGRLQPAASLKV
;
A
#
# COMPACT_ATOMS: atom_id res chain seq x y z
N MET A 1 -20.07 -3.84 14.17
CA MET A 1 -19.36 -2.55 14.00
C MET A 1 -18.56 -2.64 12.71
N THR A 2 -18.61 -1.63 11.85
CA THR A 2 -17.83 -1.61 10.60
C THR A 2 -16.39 -1.20 10.91
N THR A 3 -15.44 -2.06 10.57
CA THR A 3 -14.01 -1.75 10.70
C THR A 3 -13.57 -0.92 9.49
N HIS A 4 -13.00 0.25 9.73
CA HIS A 4 -12.44 1.10 8.69
C HIS A 4 -10.93 0.85 8.60
N LEU A 5 -10.46 0.36 7.46
CA LEU A 5 -9.05 0.02 7.22
C LEU A 5 -8.47 0.91 6.12
N ILE A 6 -7.20 1.31 6.29
CA ILE A 6 -6.42 2.03 5.28
C ILE A 6 -5.02 1.42 5.19
N THR A 7 -4.42 1.45 4.00
CA THR A 7 -3.02 1.07 3.78
C THR A 7 -2.21 2.33 3.52
N LEU A 8 -1.10 2.50 4.24
CA LEU A 8 -0.19 3.63 4.10
C LEU A 8 1.19 3.13 3.69
N VAL A 9 1.73 3.70 2.60
CA VAL A 9 3.12 3.50 2.17
C VAL A 9 3.87 4.79 2.45
N ILE A 10 4.93 4.73 3.26
CA ILE A 10 5.63 5.91 3.75
C ILE A 10 7.11 5.76 3.44
N LYS A 11 7.64 6.66 2.61
CA LYS A 11 9.09 6.76 2.39
C LYS A 11 9.77 7.25 3.66
N GLN A 12 10.65 6.42 4.21
CA GLN A 12 11.33 6.74 5.46
C GLN A 12 12.58 7.61 5.23
N PRO A 13 12.99 8.43 6.22
CA PRO A 13 14.27 9.12 6.20
C PRO A 13 15.45 8.15 6.02
N SER A 14 16.49 8.59 5.32
CA SER A 14 17.74 7.81 5.20
C SER A 14 18.51 7.72 6.52
N ASP A 15 18.34 8.68 7.42
CA ASP A 15 18.92 8.68 8.76
C ASP A 15 18.16 7.77 9.73
N ALA A 16 18.87 6.92 10.47
CA ALA A 16 18.28 5.90 11.33
C ALA A 16 17.53 6.49 12.54
N GLN A 17 18.05 7.56 13.13
CA GLN A 17 17.42 8.21 14.27
C GLN A 17 16.13 8.91 13.85
N ALA A 18 16.15 9.60 12.70
CA ALA A 18 14.98 10.22 12.10
C ALA A 18 13.90 9.19 11.74
N ARG A 19 14.27 8.00 11.24
CA ARG A 19 13.31 6.90 11.03
C ARG A 19 12.59 6.51 12.32
N GLN A 20 13.34 6.30 13.39
CA GLN A 20 12.77 5.88 14.67
C GLN A 20 11.83 6.96 15.25
N LEU A 21 12.23 8.23 15.19
CA LEU A 21 11.41 9.35 15.65
C LEU A 21 10.12 9.48 14.84
N MET A 22 10.21 9.37 13.51
CA MET A 22 9.04 9.41 12.63
C MET A 22 8.08 8.25 12.93
N TYR A 23 8.63 7.05 13.09
CA TYR A 23 7.84 5.86 13.39
C TYR A 23 7.09 5.99 14.72
N GLN A 24 7.79 6.45 15.78
CA GLN A 24 7.16 6.69 17.08
C GLN A 24 6.05 7.73 17.00
N GLY A 25 6.31 8.87 16.33
CA GLY A 25 5.30 9.92 16.17
C GLY A 25 4.05 9.46 15.44
N LEU A 26 4.18 8.57 14.44
CA LEU A 26 3.05 7.99 13.75
C LEU A 26 2.24 7.04 14.65
N LEU A 27 2.92 6.19 15.43
CA LEU A 27 2.25 5.30 16.39
C LEU A 27 1.48 6.09 17.45
N ASP A 28 2.09 7.15 17.99
CA ASP A 28 1.47 8.02 18.98
C ASP A 28 0.22 8.71 18.41
N LEU A 29 0.29 9.16 17.15
CA LEU A 29 -0.84 9.77 16.45
C LEU A 29 -2.00 8.77 16.27
N ILE A 30 -1.70 7.56 15.77
CA ILE A 30 -2.71 6.52 15.53
C ILE A 30 -3.40 6.15 16.85
N SER A 31 -2.62 5.89 17.90
CA SER A 31 -3.14 5.51 19.21
C SER A 31 -3.98 6.63 19.85
N ARG A 32 -3.56 7.89 19.72
CA ARG A 32 -4.28 9.06 20.26
C ARG A 32 -5.73 9.15 19.78
N TYR A 33 -6.01 8.70 18.56
CA TYR A 33 -7.35 8.73 17.98
C TYR A 33 -8.05 7.36 18.01
N GLY A 34 -7.56 6.41 18.81
CA GLY A 34 -8.17 5.09 18.99
C GLY A 34 -7.99 4.15 17.79
N GLY A 35 -7.08 4.47 16.86
CA GLY A 35 -6.67 3.58 15.80
C GLY A 35 -5.65 2.55 16.29
N GLU A 36 -5.47 1.49 15.51
CA GLU A 36 -4.48 0.45 15.75
C GLU A 36 -3.72 0.10 14.47
N VAL A 37 -2.45 -0.25 14.60
CA VAL A 37 -1.66 -0.77 13.48
C VAL A 37 -1.94 -2.25 13.34
N ALA A 38 -2.85 -2.60 12.42
CA ALA A 38 -3.27 -3.98 12.19
C ALA A 38 -2.20 -4.85 11.50
N SER A 39 -1.28 -4.25 10.73
CA SER A 39 -0.22 -4.98 10.02
C SER A 39 1.00 -4.08 9.77
N LYS A 40 2.18 -4.70 9.67
CA LYS A 40 3.44 -4.05 9.28
C LYS A 40 4.10 -4.92 8.20
N ALA A 41 4.41 -4.34 7.04
CA ALA A 41 5.30 -4.95 6.08
C ALA A 41 6.72 -4.45 6.37
N LEU A 42 7.59 -5.34 6.88
CA LEU A 42 9.01 -5.03 7.14
C LEU A 42 9.84 -5.03 5.85
N GLU A 43 9.38 -5.77 4.85
CA GLU A 43 9.95 -5.86 3.52
C GLU A 43 8.95 -5.20 2.57
N ASP A 44 9.07 -3.88 2.39
CA ASP A 44 8.16 -3.16 1.53
C ASP A 44 8.44 -3.50 0.05
N GLU A 45 7.36 -3.65 -0.72
CA GLU A 45 7.40 -3.91 -2.16
C GLU A 45 8.22 -2.83 -2.88
N SER A 46 8.22 -1.60 -2.35
CA SER A 46 9.05 -0.49 -2.85
C SER A 46 10.55 -0.76 -2.72
N THR A 47 11.01 -1.32 -1.60
CA THR A 47 12.44 -1.65 -1.38
C THR A 47 12.87 -2.79 -2.28
N LEU A 48 12.00 -3.78 -2.48
CA LEU A 48 12.24 -4.85 -3.45
C LEU A 48 12.30 -4.30 -4.88
N CYS A 49 11.38 -3.40 -5.28
CA CYS A 49 11.41 -2.77 -6.59
C CYS A 49 12.68 -1.94 -6.82
N GLU A 50 13.10 -1.14 -5.83
CA GLU A 50 14.34 -0.36 -5.90
C GLU A 50 15.58 -1.25 -6.03
N LEU A 51 15.60 -2.40 -5.34
CA LEU A 51 16.69 -3.37 -5.46
C LEU A 51 16.68 -4.05 -6.83
N LEU A 52 15.52 -4.44 -7.35
CA LEU A 52 15.37 -5.03 -8.68
C LEU A 52 15.80 -4.05 -9.77
N GLU A 53 15.49 -2.77 -9.63
CA GLU A 53 15.96 -1.69 -10.52
C GLU A 53 17.48 -1.56 -10.56
N GLN A 54 18.17 -1.82 -9.44
CA GLN A 54 19.63 -1.76 -9.37
C GLN A 54 20.30 -3.04 -9.87
N MET A 55 19.62 -4.19 -9.77
CA MET A 55 20.18 -5.51 -10.09
C MET A 55 19.91 -5.94 -11.53
N LEU A 56 18.82 -5.47 -12.13
CA LEU A 56 18.38 -5.89 -13.46
C LEU A 56 18.69 -4.82 -14.51
N PRO A 57 18.93 -5.20 -15.77
CA PRO A 57 18.96 -4.26 -16.87
C PRO A 57 17.62 -3.52 -17.02
N ASP A 58 17.65 -2.22 -17.35
CA ASP A 58 16.47 -1.35 -17.47
C ASP A 58 15.32 -1.95 -18.29
N HIS A 59 15.64 -2.68 -19.36
CA HIS A 59 14.64 -3.27 -20.26
C HIS A 59 13.83 -4.40 -19.59
N GLU A 60 14.42 -5.14 -18.65
CA GLU A 60 13.72 -6.20 -17.91
C GLU A 60 12.76 -5.60 -16.88
N VAL A 61 13.18 -4.52 -16.21
CA VAL A 61 12.35 -3.76 -15.26
C VAL A 61 11.14 -3.16 -15.98
N GLU A 62 11.35 -2.50 -17.12
CA GLU A 62 10.27 -1.92 -17.91
C GLU A 62 9.30 -2.97 -18.46
N GLN A 63 9.80 -4.16 -18.81
CA GLN A 63 8.94 -5.29 -19.19
C GLN A 63 8.09 -5.77 -18.02
N ALA A 64 8.66 -5.91 -16.82
CA ALA A 64 7.92 -6.30 -15.62
C ALA A 64 6.83 -5.27 -15.28
N ARG A 65 7.12 -3.96 -15.37
CA ARG A 65 6.14 -2.88 -15.19
C ARG A 65 4.95 -3.00 -16.15
N LYS A 66 5.21 -3.28 -17.44
CA LYS A 66 4.15 -3.50 -18.44
C LYS A 66 3.27 -4.70 -18.11
N GLN A 67 3.87 -5.82 -17.67
CA GLN A 67 3.11 -7.02 -17.30
C GLN A 67 2.20 -6.78 -16.09
N VAL A 68 2.68 -6.05 -15.07
CA VAL A 68 1.87 -5.67 -13.91
C VAL A 68 0.68 -4.80 -14.34
N LEU A 69 0.90 -3.81 -15.21
CA LEU A 69 -0.17 -2.99 -15.78
C LEU A 69 -1.24 -3.83 -16.50
N GLU A 70 -0.83 -4.82 -17.29
CA GLU A 70 -1.76 -5.73 -17.97
C GLU A 70 -2.55 -6.63 -17.02
N LEU A 71 -1.91 -7.12 -15.95
CA LEU A 71 -2.58 -7.93 -14.92
C LEU A 71 -3.66 -7.12 -14.20
N HIS A 72 -3.38 -5.87 -13.84
CA HIS A 72 -4.35 -4.96 -13.23
C HIS A 72 -5.48 -4.57 -14.19
N ALA A 73 -5.20 -4.45 -15.50
CA ALA A 73 -6.22 -4.22 -16.50
C ALA A 73 -7.17 -5.42 -16.66
N LYS A 74 -6.64 -6.66 -16.58
CA LYS A 74 -7.42 -7.90 -16.68
C LYS A 74 -8.25 -8.21 -15.41
N GLY A 75 -7.78 -7.78 -14.24
CA GLY A 75 -8.49 -7.91 -12.95
C GLY A 75 -9.68 -6.96 -12.79
N ARG A 76 -9.73 -5.84 -13.53
CA ARG A 76 -10.89 -4.93 -13.61
C ARG A 76 -11.96 -5.46 -14.57
N ARG A 77 -12.51 -6.65 -14.33
CA ARG A 77 -13.84 -6.99 -14.87
C ARG A 77 -14.89 -6.43 -13.90
N PRO A 78 -15.83 -5.57 -14.34
CA PRO A 78 -16.86 -5.04 -13.46
C PRO A 78 -17.81 -6.18 -13.08
N GLY A 79 -17.59 -6.76 -11.91
CA GLY A 79 -18.52 -7.67 -11.28
C GLY A 79 -19.78 -6.91 -10.89
N ARG A 80 -20.76 -6.89 -11.80
CA ARG A 80 -22.21 -6.79 -11.58
C ARG A 80 -22.62 -6.04 -10.29
N LEU A 81 -22.68 -4.70 -10.38
CA LEU A 81 -23.49 -3.91 -9.45
C LEU A 81 -24.94 -4.42 -9.54
N GLN A 82 -25.38 -5.17 -8.53
CA GLN A 82 -26.81 -5.42 -8.35
C GLN A 82 -27.46 -4.07 -7.99
N PRO A 83 -28.57 -3.68 -8.63
CA PRO A 83 -29.25 -2.43 -8.30
C PRO A 83 -29.78 -2.52 -6.87
N ALA A 84 -29.43 -1.52 -6.05
CA ALA A 84 -29.90 -1.37 -4.69
C ALA A 84 -31.43 -1.39 -4.64
N ALA A 85 -32.00 -2.30 -3.86
CA ALA A 85 -33.42 -2.31 -3.58
C ALA A 85 -33.82 -1.01 -2.85
N SER A 86 -34.79 -0.29 -3.40
CA SER A 86 -35.40 0.89 -2.80
C SER A 86 -35.92 0.59 -1.39
N LEU A 87 -35.36 1.25 -0.36
CA LEU A 87 -36.07 1.44 0.90
C LEU A 87 -36.98 2.67 0.76
N LYS A 88 -38.29 2.43 0.79
CA LYS A 88 -39.29 3.45 1.12
C LYS A 88 -39.30 3.66 2.64
N VAL A 89 -39.24 4.92 3.06
CA VAL A 89 -39.80 5.41 4.34
C VAL A 89 -40.87 6.41 3.98
#